data_AF-A0A2G8KEM4-F1
#
_entry.id   AF-A0A2G8KEM4-F1
#
_cell.length_a   1.000
_cell.length_b   1.000
_cell.length_c   1.000
_cell.angle_alpha   90.00
_cell.angle_beta   90.00
_cell.angle_gamma   90.00
#
_symmetry.space_group_name_H-M   'P 1'
#
loop_
_entity.id
_entity.type
_entity.pdbx_description
1 polymer ?
#
loop_
_entity_poly.entity_id
_entity_poly.type
_entity_poly.pdbx_seq_one_letter_code
_entity_poly.pdbx_strand_id
1 'polypeptide(L)'
;MASTRSGGPSSRHSTPEKLEKNKPFDLKKKVRSEYMHLKQARRYKRAEEIRNVWSSNRRKLEASVSGMEQSLKEQPFQSIRTTSTFDQLPAMRKCSIQVGNPTALVQTAPLYTLNAVEGVRTVYTWAPLQQNFM
;
A
#
# COMPACT_ATOMS: atom_id res chain seq x y z
N MET A 1 46.81 83.60 -32.34
CA MET A 1 46.86 82.76 -31.14
C MET A 1 46.00 81.53 -31.37
N ALA A 2 46.59 80.36 -31.09
CA ALA A 2 46.02 79.05 -30.75
C ALA A 2 44.89 78.43 -31.61
N SER A 3 45.29 77.45 -32.44
CA SER A 3 44.51 76.25 -32.77
C SER A 3 44.28 75.38 -31.53
N THR A 4 43.09 74.78 -31.38
CA THR A 4 42.93 73.48 -30.71
C THR A 4 41.78 72.66 -31.31
N ARG A 5 42.14 71.45 -31.77
CA ARG A 5 41.25 70.37 -32.25
C ARG A 5 40.36 69.87 -31.12
N SER A 6 39.06 69.71 -31.38
CA SER A 6 38.15 68.91 -30.55
C SER A 6 38.43 67.42 -30.77
N GLY A 7 38.81 66.73 -29.69
CA GLY A 7 39.00 65.28 -29.67
C GLY A 7 37.65 64.55 -29.69
N GLY A 8 37.52 63.54 -30.54
CA GLY A 8 36.36 62.65 -30.60
C GLY A 8 36.24 61.73 -29.38
N PRO A 9 35.07 61.10 -29.16
CA PRO A 9 34.85 60.25 -28.00
C PRO A 9 35.57 58.91 -28.16
N SER A 10 36.39 58.59 -27.16
CA SER A 10 37.05 57.29 -27.00
C SER A 10 36.00 56.21 -26.75
N SER A 11 35.87 55.30 -27.72
CA SER A 11 35.10 54.07 -27.64
C SER A 11 35.59 53.22 -26.46
N ARG A 12 34.83 53.21 -25.37
CA ARG A 12 34.98 52.21 -24.32
C ARG A 12 34.48 50.89 -24.89
N HIS A 13 35.40 50.06 -25.35
CA HIS A 13 35.17 48.62 -25.49
C HIS A 13 34.69 48.08 -24.14
N SER A 14 33.40 47.80 -24.03
CA SER A 14 32.84 46.91 -23.02
C SER A 14 33.08 45.47 -23.48
N THR A 15 34.27 44.95 -23.18
CA THR A 15 34.56 43.52 -23.29
C THR A 15 33.85 42.72 -22.18
N PRO A 16 33.57 41.43 -22.42
CA PRO A 16 32.43 40.71 -21.87
C PRO A 16 32.74 40.05 -20.52
N GLU A 17 32.74 40.80 -19.43
CA GLU A 17 33.02 40.26 -18.09
C GLU A 17 31.86 39.42 -17.47
N LYS A 18 30.75 39.24 -18.19
CA LYS A 18 29.56 38.52 -17.69
C LYS A 18 29.47 37.05 -18.09
N LEU A 19 30.35 36.53 -18.96
CA LEU A 19 30.28 35.14 -19.44
C LEU A 19 31.18 34.14 -18.68
N GLU A 20 32.13 34.61 -17.87
CA GLU A 20 33.07 33.78 -17.09
C GLU A 20 32.51 33.32 -15.72
N LYS A 21 31.20 33.42 -15.48
CA LYS A 21 30.62 33.22 -14.12
C LYS A 21 29.96 31.86 -13.84
N ASN A 22 30.07 30.88 -14.72
CA ASN A 22 29.50 29.54 -14.47
C ASN A 22 30.58 28.46 -14.47
N LYS A 23 31.34 28.38 -13.38
CA LYS A 23 32.25 27.25 -13.13
C LYS A 23 31.40 25.96 -13.04
N PRO A 24 31.86 24.80 -13.54
CA PRO A 24 31.09 23.54 -13.47
C PRO A 24 30.67 23.13 -12.05
N PHE A 25 31.37 23.62 -11.02
CA PHE A 25 31.01 23.45 -9.61
C PHE A 25 29.74 24.23 -9.22
N ASP A 26 29.52 25.41 -9.79
CA ASP A 26 28.35 26.26 -9.51
C ASP A 26 27.08 25.68 -10.17
N LEU A 27 27.23 25.03 -11.33
CA LEU A 27 26.15 24.27 -11.97
C LEU A 27 25.73 23.06 -11.14
N LYS A 28 26.68 22.27 -10.62
CA LYS A 28 26.38 21.13 -9.75
C LYS A 28 25.64 21.56 -8.48
N LYS A 29 26.04 22.67 -7.86
CA LYS A 29 25.34 23.25 -6.70
C LYS A 29 23.92 23.68 -7.06
N LYS A 30 23.74 24.37 -8.18
CA LYS A 30 22.43 24.83 -8.65
C LYS A 30 21.48 23.68 -8.98
N VAL A 31 21.97 22.62 -9.64
CA VAL A 31 21.18 21.42 -9.91
C VAL A 31 20.77 20.74 -8.60
N ARG A 32 21.67 20.64 -7.62
CA ARG A 32 21.34 20.06 -6.32
C ARG A 32 20.29 20.88 -5.57
N SER A 33 20.39 22.21 -5.58
CA SER A 33 19.40 23.07 -4.91
C SER A 33 18.03 23.00 -5.58
N GLU A 34 17.97 23.08 -6.92
CA GLU A 34 16.72 22.95 -7.68
C GLU A 34 16.09 21.57 -7.50
N TYR A 35 16.90 20.50 -7.54
CA TYR A 35 16.43 19.15 -7.30
C TYR A 35 15.82 19.00 -5.90
N MET A 36 16.50 19.51 -4.86
CA MET A 36 15.98 19.43 -3.49
C MET A 36 14.71 20.26 -3.32
N HIS A 37 14.65 21.44 -3.94
CA HIS A 37 13.45 22.28 -3.97
C HIS A 37 12.27 21.55 -4.61
N LEU A 38 12.45 21.01 -5.82
CA LEU A 38 11.42 20.25 -6.54
C LEU A 38 11.01 18.97 -5.80
N LYS A 39 11.98 18.24 -5.24
CA LYS A 39 11.72 17.02 -4.46
C LYS A 39 10.84 17.35 -3.25
N GLN A 40 11.17 18.41 -2.52
CA GLN A 40 10.43 18.79 -1.33
C GLN A 40 9.02 19.31 -1.69
N ALA A 41 8.91 20.13 -2.74
CA ALA A 41 7.61 20.58 -3.25
C ALA A 41 6.72 19.41 -3.68
N ARG A 42 7.26 18.43 -4.42
CA ARG A 42 6.53 17.20 -4.80
C ARG A 42 6.14 16.35 -3.60
N ARG A 43 7.02 16.23 -2.59
CA ARG A 43 6.72 15.50 -1.35
C ARG A 43 5.53 16.11 -0.62
N TYR A 44 5.51 17.43 -0.46
CA TYR A 44 4.40 18.12 0.23
C TYR A 44 3.09 18.01 -0.54
N LYS A 45 3.12 18.27 -1.86
CA LYS A 45 1.94 18.11 -2.72
C LYS A 45 1.38 16.68 -2.64
N ARG A 46 2.24 15.67 -2.74
CA ARG A 46 1.82 14.27 -2.65
C ARG A 46 1.27 13.90 -1.28
N ALA A 47 1.82 14.45 -0.19
CA ALA A 47 1.29 14.21 1.14
C ALA A 47 -0.16 14.73 1.29
N GLU A 48 -0.47 15.86 0.69
CA GLU A 48 -1.82 16.41 0.66
C GLU A 48 -2.76 15.59 -0.22
N GLU A 49 -2.33 15.21 -1.42
CA GLU A 49 -3.07 14.30 -2.32
C GLU A 49 -3.40 12.97 -1.61
N ILE A 50 -2.42 12.36 -0.93
CA ILE A 50 -2.62 11.12 -0.17
C ILE A 50 -3.66 11.32 0.94
N ARG A 51 -3.60 12.44 1.68
CA ARG A 51 -4.59 12.73 2.72
C ARG A 51 -6.00 12.82 2.13
N ASN A 52 -6.16 13.52 1.01
CA ASN A 52 -7.46 13.68 0.35
C ASN A 52 -8.00 12.35 -0.19
N VAL A 53 -7.13 11.54 -0.83
CA VAL A 53 -7.49 10.20 -1.31
C VAL A 53 -7.85 9.28 -0.14
N TRP A 54 -7.11 9.33 0.96
CA TRP A 54 -7.40 8.55 2.16
C TRP A 54 -8.77 8.90 2.75
N SER A 55 -9.06 10.19 2.94
CA SER A 55 -10.38 10.64 3.43
C SER A 55 -11.51 10.23 2.49
N SER A 56 -11.31 10.33 1.17
CA SER A 56 -12.29 9.89 0.18
C SER A 56 -12.51 8.37 0.23
N ASN A 57 -11.43 7.59 0.31
CA ASN A 57 -11.49 6.13 0.43
C ASN A 57 -12.18 5.70 1.72
N ARG A 58 -11.91 6.40 2.84
CA ARG A 58 -12.54 6.13 4.13
C ARG A 58 -14.06 6.26 4.05
N ARG A 59 -14.57 7.32 3.42
CA ARG A 59 -16.02 7.48 3.20
C ARG A 59 -16.62 6.35 2.34
N LYS A 60 -15.91 5.92 1.29
CA LYS A 60 -16.36 4.81 0.43
C LYS A 60 -16.41 3.49 1.21
N LEU A 61 -15.39 3.24 2.04
CA LEU A 61 -15.32 2.07 2.90
C LEU A 61 -16.47 2.09 3.91
N GLU A 62 -16.69 3.22 4.59
CA GLU A 62 -17.78 3.36 5.55
C GLU A 62 -19.14 3.11 4.90
N ALA A 63 -19.42 3.70 3.74
CA ALA A 63 -20.66 3.44 3.00
C ALA A 63 -20.82 1.96 2.61
N SER A 64 -19.74 1.31 2.17
CA SER A 64 -19.76 -0.11 1.77
C SER A 64 -19.97 -1.04 2.96
N VAL A 65 -19.28 -0.77 4.07
CA VAL A 65 -19.41 -1.53 5.32
C VAL A 65 -20.80 -1.36 5.90
N SER A 66 -21.33 -0.13 5.97
CA SER A 66 -22.69 0.11 6.46
C SER A 66 -23.75 -0.61 5.62
N GLY A 67 -23.60 -0.64 4.30
CA GLY A 67 -24.49 -1.42 3.42
C GLY A 67 -24.42 -2.93 3.68
N MET A 68 -23.21 -3.47 3.86
CA MET A 68 -23.00 -4.88 4.19
C MET A 68 -23.55 -5.23 5.58
N GLU A 69 -23.33 -4.37 6.58
CA GLU A 69 -23.86 -4.54 7.93
C GLU A 69 -25.39 -4.54 7.95
N GLN A 70 -26.01 -3.67 7.16
CA GLN A 70 -27.47 -3.64 7.05
C GLN A 70 -27.99 -4.94 6.40
N SER A 71 -27.40 -5.38 5.29
CA SER A 71 -27.74 -6.65 4.65
C SER A 71 -27.53 -7.85 5.59
N LEU A 72 -26.47 -7.84 6.39
CA LEU A 72 -26.20 -8.90 7.37
C LEU A 72 -27.22 -8.90 8.52
N LYS A 73 -27.67 -7.74 8.97
CA LYS A 73 -28.71 -7.62 10.02
C LYS A 73 -30.08 -8.10 9.54
N GLU A 74 -30.40 -7.86 8.27
CA GLU A 74 -31.65 -8.31 7.65
C GLU A 74 -31.67 -9.83 7.42
N GLN A 75 -30.49 -10.44 7.26
CA GLN A 75 -30.39 -11.88 7.05
C GLN A 75 -30.56 -12.64 8.38
N PRO A 76 -31.62 -13.45 8.54
CA PRO A 76 -31.74 -14.31 9.71
C PRO A 76 -30.66 -15.40 9.65
N PHE A 77 -29.94 -15.59 10.75
CA PHE A 77 -29.00 -16.70 10.91
C PHE A 77 -29.32 -17.52 12.16
N GLN A 78 -29.07 -18.82 12.09
CA GLN A 78 -29.16 -19.68 13.26
C GLN A 78 -27.81 -19.69 13.96
N SER A 79 -27.80 -19.38 15.26
CA SER A 79 -26.59 -19.53 16.06
C SER A 79 -26.20 -21.00 16.13
N ILE A 80 -24.92 -21.29 15.93
CA ILE A 80 -24.39 -22.64 16.09
C ILE A 80 -24.59 -23.03 17.55
N ARG A 81 -25.47 -24.00 17.78
CA ARG A 81 -25.65 -24.61 19.09
C ARG A 81 -24.54 -25.63 19.25
N THR A 82 -23.76 -25.52 20.33
CA THR A 82 -22.91 -26.62 20.75
C THR A 82 -23.84 -27.79 21.07
N THR A 83 -23.69 -28.90 20.33
CA THR A 83 -24.50 -30.09 20.55
C THR A 83 -24.34 -30.47 22.01
N SER A 84 -25.42 -30.35 22.80
CA SER A 84 -25.44 -30.83 24.17
C SER A 84 -24.91 -32.25 24.15
N THR A 85 -23.92 -32.51 24.98
CA THR A 85 -23.18 -33.75 25.11
C THR A 85 -24.10 -34.95 24.90
N PHE A 86 -24.08 -35.55 23.71
CA PHE A 86 -24.73 -36.83 23.48
C PHE A 86 -23.85 -37.90 24.14
N ASP A 87 -23.79 -37.88 25.48
CA ASP A 87 -23.10 -38.89 26.29
C ASP A 87 -23.77 -40.28 26.17
N GLN A 88 -24.87 -40.38 25.45
CA GLN A 88 -25.69 -41.58 25.30
C GLN A 88 -25.27 -42.50 24.14
N LEU A 89 -24.31 -42.11 23.29
CA LEU A 89 -23.84 -42.96 22.19
C LEU A 89 -22.54 -43.70 22.59
N PRO A 90 -22.58 -45.02 22.84
CA PRO A 90 -21.47 -45.77 23.43
C PRO A 90 -20.16 -45.81 22.61
N ALA A 91 -20.22 -45.49 21.31
CA ALA A 91 -19.10 -45.69 20.37
C ALA A 91 -18.56 -44.38 19.74
N MET A 92 -18.95 -43.21 20.26
CA MET A 92 -18.55 -41.93 19.67
C MET A 92 -17.16 -41.50 20.19
N ARG A 93 -16.21 -41.29 19.28
CA ARG A 93 -14.88 -40.74 19.62
C ARG A 93 -15.04 -39.36 20.26
N LYS A 94 -14.20 -39.03 21.24
CA LYS A 94 -14.19 -37.72 21.92
C LYS A 94 -12.85 -37.01 21.66
N CYS A 95 -12.86 -35.69 21.62
CA CYS A 95 -11.68 -34.84 21.62
C CYS A 95 -11.65 -33.99 22.90
N SER A 96 -10.44 -33.73 23.41
CA SER A 96 -10.24 -32.92 24.61
C SER A 96 -9.36 -31.71 24.30
N ILE A 97 -9.68 -30.59 24.92
CA ILE A 97 -8.93 -29.33 24.83
C ILE A 97 -8.43 -29.00 26.23
N GLN A 98 -7.10 -28.95 26.36
CA GLN A 98 -6.43 -28.48 27.56
C GLN A 98 -5.99 -27.04 27.33
N VAL A 99 -6.41 -26.14 28.21
CA VAL A 99 -5.94 -24.75 28.20
C VAL A 99 -4.69 -24.70 29.06
N GLY A 100 -3.65 -23.97 28.64
CA GLY A 100 -2.37 -23.85 29.34
C GLY A 100 -2.43 -23.16 30.72
N ASN A 101 -3.63 -22.98 31.29
CA ASN A 101 -3.85 -22.53 32.65
C ASN A 101 -4.08 -23.77 33.54
N PRO A 102 -3.26 -24.01 34.58
CA PRO A 102 -3.35 -25.20 35.43
C PRO A 102 -4.68 -25.32 36.20
N THR A 103 -5.45 -24.24 36.35
CA THR A 103 -6.76 -24.23 37.02
C THR A 103 -7.92 -24.41 36.04
N ALA A 104 -7.68 -24.37 34.74
CA ALA A 104 -8.73 -24.49 33.74
C ALA A 104 -9.19 -25.95 33.61
N LEU A 105 -10.52 -26.16 33.61
CA LEU A 105 -11.13 -27.46 33.38
C LEU A 105 -10.84 -27.94 31.96
N VAL A 106 -10.46 -29.21 31.82
CA VAL A 106 -10.34 -29.87 30.52
C VAL A 106 -11.71 -29.97 29.87
N GLN A 107 -11.88 -29.34 28.71
CA GLN A 107 -13.14 -29.41 27.96
C GLN A 107 -13.10 -30.63 27.05
N THR A 108 -14.15 -31.45 27.09
CA THR A 108 -14.28 -32.64 26.25
C THR A 108 -15.54 -32.53 25.39
N ALA A 109 -15.41 -32.84 24.10
CA ALA A 109 -16.50 -32.77 23.13
C ALA A 109 -16.53 -34.02 22.23
N PRO A 110 -17.68 -34.37 21.63
CA PRO A 110 -17.74 -35.44 20.64
C PRO A 110 -16.98 -35.07 19.36
N LEU A 111 -16.29 -36.04 18.78
CA LEU A 111 -15.57 -35.89 17.51
C LEU A 111 -16.43 -36.43 16.36
N TYR A 112 -16.97 -35.52 15.55
CA TYR A 112 -17.67 -35.87 14.32
C TYR A 112 -16.69 -36.22 13.22
N THR A 113 -16.73 -37.46 12.73
CA THR A 113 -15.91 -37.89 11.60
C THR A 113 -16.60 -37.46 10.31
N LEU A 114 -15.92 -36.62 9.52
CA LEU A 114 -16.39 -36.27 8.18
C LEU A 114 -16.22 -37.49 7.26
N ASN A 115 -17.21 -37.74 6.40
CA ASN A 115 -17.15 -38.84 5.45
C ASN A 115 -15.95 -38.67 4.49
N ALA A 116 -15.32 -39.79 4.14
CA ALA A 116 -14.22 -39.77 3.18
C ALA A 116 -14.72 -39.31 1.80
N VAL A 117 -14.00 -38.36 1.21
CA VAL A 117 -14.20 -37.89 -0.17
C VAL A 117 -12.94 -38.22 -0.95
N GLU A 118 -13.10 -38.69 -2.19
CA GLU A 118 -11.98 -39.07 -3.04
C GLU A 118 -11.16 -37.84 -3.46
N GLY A 119 -9.82 -37.93 -3.31
CA GLY A 119 -8.91 -36.85 -3.67
C GLY A 119 -8.66 -36.79 -5.18
N VAL A 120 -8.58 -35.58 -5.73
CA VAL A 120 -8.14 -35.35 -7.11
C VAL A 120 -6.61 -35.37 -7.16
N ARG A 121 -6.04 -35.79 -8.30
CA ARG A 121 -4.58 -35.77 -8.52
C ARG A 121 -4.02 -34.35 -8.43
N THR A 122 -2.82 -34.21 -7.89
CA THR A 122 -2.08 -32.95 -7.89
C THR A 122 -1.73 -32.55 -9.32
N VAL A 123 -2.27 -31.42 -9.77
CA VAL A 123 -1.94 -30.80 -11.04
C VAL A 123 -1.56 -29.35 -10.80
N TYR A 124 -0.50 -28.87 -11.45
CA TYR A 124 -0.12 -27.47 -11.40
C TYR A 124 -0.91 -26.69 -12.45
N THR A 125 -1.22 -25.42 -12.14
CA THR A 125 -1.85 -24.53 -13.11
C THR A 125 -0.85 -24.16 -14.20
N TRP A 126 -1.27 -24.29 -15.45
CA TRP A 126 -0.49 -23.90 -16.62
C TRP A 126 -1.40 -23.19 -17.62
N ALA A 127 -0.86 -22.20 -18.33
CA ALA A 127 -1.60 -21.50 -19.36
C ALA A 127 -1.74 -22.40 -20.60
N PRO A 128 -2.95 -22.60 -21.14
CA PRO A 128 -3.12 -23.37 -22.36
C PRO A 128 -2.44 -22.66 -23.53
N LEU A 129 -1.60 -23.38 -24.27
CA LEU A 129 -0.89 -22.85 -25.44
C LEU A 129 -1.42 -23.51 -26.71
N GLN A 130 -1.79 -22.69 -27.69
CA GLN A 130 -2.13 -23.16 -29.04
C GLN A 130 -0.88 -23.35 -29.92
N GLN A 131 0.18 -22.58 -29.63
CA GLN A 131 1.51 -22.70 -30.22
C GLN A 131 2.58 -22.30 -29.18
N ASN A 132 3.83 -22.67 -29.41
CA ASN A 132 4.94 -22.36 -28.50
C ASN A 132 5.12 -20.83 -28.33
N PHE A 133 5.45 -20.39 -27.12
CA PHE A 133 5.75 -18.99 -26.78
C PHE A 133 7.25 -18.85 -26.47
N MET A 134 7.94 -17.93 -27.17
CA MET A 134 9.38 -17.64 -27.02
C MET A 134 9.65 -16.53 -26.00
#